data_AF-A0A8H3KQY7-F1
#
_entry.id   AF-A0A8H3KQY7-F1
#
_cell.length_a   1.000
_cell.length_b   1.000
_cell.length_c   1.000
_cell.angle_alpha   90.00
_cell.angle_beta   90.00
_cell.angle_gamma   90.00
#
_symmetry.space_group_name_H-M   'P 1'
#
loop_
_entity.id
_entity.type
_entity.pdbx_description
1 polymer ?
#
loop_
_entity_poly.entity_id
_entity_poly.type
_entity_poly.pdbx_seq_one_letter_code
_entity_poly.pdbx_strand_id
1 'polypeptide(L)'
;MDGKKPKGSGRFGYLDIFILKGTGDNYISLELKYISLVGLIRNQNTKFGANELENLDKILEKENEEFLLKRPYTYWSKEHKKTNQTTIGEVLNNGIDQLKSYINIISKGKAVDYSSSGVYDERIKITKSESNILKGYVILVIGFRRILWRPVEELISNYTYIKV
;
A
#
# COMPACT_ATOMS: atom_id res chain seq x y z
N MET A 1 12.60 -2.09 -3.87
CA MET A 1 13.45 -2.87 -2.95
C MET A 1 14.60 -3.48 -3.72
N ASP A 2 15.72 -3.73 -3.06
CA ASP A 2 16.91 -4.30 -3.69
C ASP A 2 17.78 -5.04 -2.67
N GLY A 3 17.90 -6.36 -2.82
CA GLY A 3 18.70 -7.22 -1.94
C GLY A 3 20.17 -6.78 -1.84
N LYS A 4 20.70 -6.03 -2.82
CA LYS A 4 22.09 -5.53 -2.80
C LYS A 4 22.30 -4.31 -1.91
N LYS A 5 21.23 -3.62 -1.49
CA LYS A 5 21.35 -2.41 -0.66
C LYS A 5 21.66 -2.76 0.81
N PRO A 6 22.28 -1.83 1.58
CA PRO A 6 22.38 -1.96 3.03
C PRO A 6 21.03 -2.09 3.75
N LYS A 7 21.02 -2.68 4.94
CA LYS A 7 19.81 -2.72 5.79
C LYS A 7 19.37 -1.29 6.11
N GLY A 8 18.09 -1.00 5.94
CA GLY A 8 17.50 0.32 6.19
C GLY A 8 17.49 1.27 4.99
N SER A 9 18.17 0.96 3.88
CA SER A 9 18.19 1.81 2.68
C SER A 9 17.27 1.30 1.55
N GLY A 10 16.15 0.67 1.92
CA GLY A 10 15.21 0.07 0.97
C GLY A 10 15.61 -1.33 0.49
N ARG A 11 16.43 -2.05 1.27
CA ARG A 11 16.75 -3.47 1.01
C ARG A 11 15.52 -4.37 1.12
N PHE A 12 14.77 -4.20 2.21
CA PHE A 12 13.56 -4.97 2.50
C PHE A 12 12.31 -4.12 2.32
N GLY A 13 11.20 -4.82 2.11
CA GLY A 13 9.87 -4.26 2.18
C GLY A 13 8.88 -5.38 2.44
N TYR A 14 7.67 -5.01 2.87
CA TYR A 14 6.64 -5.95 3.23
C TYR A 14 5.34 -5.49 2.57
N LEU A 15 4.73 -6.39 1.82
CA LEU A 15 3.41 -6.19 1.23
C LEU A 15 2.36 -6.44 2.32
N ASP A 16 1.37 -5.55 2.45
CA ASP A 16 0.39 -5.66 3.54
C ASP A 16 -0.41 -6.97 3.48
N ILE A 17 -0.95 -7.31 2.30
CA ILE A 17 -1.68 -8.56 2.10
C ILE A 17 -1.31 -9.16 0.74
N PHE A 18 -0.96 -10.45 0.77
CA PHE A 18 -0.80 -11.27 -0.43
C PHE A 18 -1.79 -12.43 -0.40
N ILE A 19 -2.75 -12.40 -1.32
CA ILE A 19 -3.79 -13.41 -1.46
C ILE A 19 -3.30 -14.46 -2.45
N LEU A 20 -3.14 -15.69 -1.95
CA LEU A 20 -2.76 -16.83 -2.76
C LEU A 20 -3.91 -17.33 -3.61
N LYS A 21 -3.58 -17.91 -4.77
CA LYS A 21 -4.54 -18.58 -5.64
C LYS A 21 -5.21 -19.74 -4.86
N GLY A 22 -6.47 -19.54 -4.46
CA GLY A 22 -7.35 -20.57 -3.90
C GLY A 22 -8.10 -21.28 -5.04
N THR A 23 -9.42 -21.11 -5.07
CA THR A 23 -10.29 -21.57 -6.19
C THR A 23 -10.31 -20.63 -7.39
N GLY A 24 -9.86 -19.39 -7.25
CA GLY A 24 -9.74 -18.42 -8.35
C GLY A 24 -8.44 -18.58 -9.14
N ASP A 25 -8.22 -17.75 -10.17
CA ASP A 25 -7.10 -17.93 -11.09
C ASP A 25 -5.85 -17.08 -10.86
N ASN A 26 -5.94 -16.04 -10.03
CA ASN A 26 -4.93 -14.99 -9.93
C ASN A 26 -4.42 -14.82 -8.49
N TYR A 27 -3.19 -14.35 -8.36
CA TYR A 27 -2.65 -13.86 -7.09
C TYR A 27 -2.96 -12.38 -6.96
N ILE A 28 -3.38 -11.95 -5.76
CA ILE A 28 -3.75 -10.55 -5.52
C ILE A 28 -2.84 -9.96 -4.45
N SER A 29 -2.20 -8.85 -4.79
CA SER A 29 -1.39 -8.05 -3.87
C SER A 29 -2.18 -6.81 -3.46
N LEU A 30 -2.36 -6.58 -2.16
CA LEU A 30 -3.02 -5.39 -1.66
C LEU A 30 -2.03 -4.54 -0.88
N GLU A 31 -2.00 -3.25 -1.22
CA GLU A 31 -1.32 -2.22 -0.44
C GLU A 31 -2.39 -1.34 0.23
N LEU A 32 -2.32 -1.21 1.56
CA LEU A 32 -3.32 -0.53 2.36
C LEU A 32 -2.78 0.82 2.82
N LYS A 33 -3.52 1.89 2.52
CA LYS A 33 -3.22 3.25 2.99
C LYS A 33 -4.39 3.77 3.80
N TYR A 34 -4.06 4.54 4.85
CA TYR A 34 -5.05 5.15 5.73
C TYR A 34 -4.80 6.66 5.87
N ILE A 35 -5.84 7.45 5.65
CA ILE A 35 -5.87 8.89 5.89
C ILE A 35 -6.72 9.13 7.13
N SER A 36 -6.05 9.52 8.21
CA SER A 36 -6.74 9.87 9.45
C SER A 36 -7.49 11.21 9.31
N LEU A 37 -8.68 11.30 9.91
CA LEU A 37 -9.44 12.56 9.94
C LEU A 37 -8.67 13.69 10.62
N VAL A 38 -7.93 13.37 11.69
CA VAL A 38 -7.09 14.33 12.42
C VAL A 38 -6.03 14.95 11.51
N GLY A 39 -5.40 14.16 10.63
CA GLY A 39 -4.41 14.67 9.69
C GLY A 39 -4.98 15.58 8.59
N LEU A 40 -6.29 15.58 8.37
CA LEU A 40 -6.97 16.46 7.40
C LEU A 40 -7.35 17.82 7.98
N ILE A 41 -7.20 18.01 9.28
CA ILE A 41 -7.53 19.25 9.97
C ILE A 41 -6.30 20.16 9.96
N ARG A 42 -6.34 21.24 9.16
CA ARG A 42 -5.21 22.20 9.01
C ARG A 42 -4.94 23.07 10.25
N ASN A 43 -5.90 23.27 11.14
CA ASN A 43 -5.81 24.27 12.21
C ASN A 43 -6.09 23.65 13.58
N GLN A 44 -5.05 23.53 14.40
CA GLN A 44 -5.11 23.00 15.77
C GLN A 44 -5.75 23.98 16.78
N ASN A 45 -6.14 25.19 16.34
CA ASN A 45 -6.67 26.24 17.22
C ASN A 45 -8.17 26.07 17.54
N THR A 46 -8.91 25.28 16.76
CA THR A 46 -10.26 24.82 17.13
C THR A 46 -10.15 23.43 17.74
N LYS A 47 -10.74 23.22 18.92
CA LYS A 47 -10.86 21.88 19.49
C LYS A 47 -11.80 21.06 18.62
N PHE A 48 -11.25 20.13 17.85
CA PHE A 48 -12.05 19.12 17.12
C PHE A 48 -12.34 17.98 18.08
N GLY A 49 -13.59 17.88 18.53
CA GLY A 49 -14.10 16.75 19.26
C GLY A 49 -14.60 15.65 18.31
N ALA A 50 -15.19 14.62 18.90
CA ALA A 50 -15.73 13.48 18.15
C ALA A 50 -16.82 13.91 17.16
N ASN A 51 -17.67 14.87 17.53
CA ASN A 51 -18.78 15.34 16.69
C ASN A 51 -18.28 16.06 15.44
N GLU A 52 -17.24 16.89 15.56
CA GLU A 52 -16.64 17.58 14.42
C GLU A 52 -15.96 16.60 13.47
N LEU A 53 -15.29 15.57 14.00
CA LEU A 53 -14.69 14.50 13.20
C LEU A 53 -15.78 13.67 12.48
N GLU A 54 -16.87 13.34 13.15
CA GLU A 54 -17.99 12.63 12.53
C GLU A 54 -18.62 13.45 11.39
N ASN A 55 -18.81 14.75 11.59
CA ASN A 55 -19.31 15.66 10.56
C ASN A 55 -18.34 15.75 9.37
N LEU A 56 -17.03 15.85 9.63
CA LEU A 56 -16.01 15.81 8.58
C LEU A 56 -16.09 14.50 7.79
N ASP A 57 -16.18 13.36 8.46
CA ASP A 57 -16.25 12.05 7.82
C ASP A 57 -17.47 11.92 6.88
N LYS A 58 -18.64 12.43 7.30
CA LYS A 58 -19.86 12.52 6.47
C LYS A 58 -19.71 13.45 5.27
N ILE A 59 -18.93 14.53 5.40
CA ILE A 59 -18.63 15.45 4.29
C ILE A 59 -17.73 14.75 3.27
N LEU A 60 -16.65 14.11 3.74
CA LEU A 60 -15.69 13.39 2.89
C LEU A 60 -16.35 12.23 2.13
N GLU A 61 -17.33 11.56 2.74
CA GLU A 61 -18.12 10.50 2.11
C GLU A 61 -18.76 10.96 0.79
N LYS A 62 -19.24 12.21 0.75
CA LYS A 62 -19.98 12.80 -0.39
C LYS A 62 -19.10 13.65 -1.31
N GLU A 63 -17.87 13.91 -0.93
CA GLU A 63 -16.98 14.79 -1.69
C GLU A 63 -16.56 14.13 -3.00
N ASN A 64 -16.52 14.93 -4.06
CA ASN A 64 -16.03 14.47 -5.35
C ASN A 64 -14.55 14.07 -5.24
N GLU A 65 -14.19 12.98 -5.91
CA GLU A 65 -12.87 12.37 -5.79
C GLU A 65 -11.73 13.31 -6.20
N GLU A 66 -11.92 14.15 -7.23
CA GLU A 66 -10.89 15.08 -7.69
C GLU A 66 -10.53 16.12 -6.61
N PHE A 67 -11.54 16.68 -5.95
CA PHE A 67 -11.34 17.62 -4.84
C PHE A 67 -10.80 16.91 -3.59
N LEU A 68 -11.29 15.70 -3.32
CA LEU A 68 -10.84 14.87 -2.22
C LEU A 68 -9.34 14.55 -2.32
N LEU A 69 -8.86 14.13 -3.49
CA LEU A 69 -7.44 13.82 -3.72
C LEU A 69 -6.54 15.06 -3.55
N LYS A 70 -7.05 16.27 -3.81
CA LYS A 70 -6.31 17.53 -3.62
C LYS A 70 -6.27 18.00 -2.16
N ARG A 71 -6.99 17.36 -1.23
CA ARG A 71 -7.00 17.79 0.18
C ARG A 71 -5.60 17.69 0.81
N PRO A 72 -5.16 18.75 1.51
CA PRO A 72 -3.96 18.68 2.32
C PRO A 72 -4.10 17.64 3.43
N TYR A 73 -3.05 16.86 3.62
CA TYR A 73 -2.94 15.86 4.67
C TYR A 73 -1.63 16.08 5.44
N THR A 74 -1.71 16.02 6.75
CA THR A 74 -0.57 16.15 7.65
C THR A 74 -0.41 14.91 8.51
N TYR A 75 0.84 14.52 8.73
CA TYR A 75 1.15 13.37 9.57
C TYR A 75 2.49 13.55 10.29
N TRP A 76 2.64 12.92 11.45
CA TRP A 76 3.89 12.91 12.19
C TRP A 76 4.84 11.86 11.61
N SER A 77 5.98 12.28 11.07
CA SER A 77 7.06 11.39 10.67
C SER A 77 7.88 10.99 11.90
N LYS A 78 7.82 9.71 12.29
CA LYS A 78 8.64 9.17 13.39
C LYS A 78 10.13 9.23 13.08
N GLU A 79 10.51 8.95 11.83
CA GLU A 79 11.89 8.94 11.36
C GLU A 79 12.53 10.34 11.43
N HIS A 80 11.82 11.35 10.93
CA HIS A 80 12.33 12.72 10.84
C HIS A 80 11.94 13.59 12.05
N LYS A 81 11.18 13.03 13.00
CA LYS A 81 10.64 13.71 14.19
C LYS A 81 10.01 15.07 13.88
N LYS A 82 9.24 15.14 12.79
CA LYS A 82 8.56 16.36 12.34
C LYS A 82 7.21 16.05 11.73
N THR A 83 6.32 17.04 11.76
CA THR A 83 5.08 17.00 10.99
C THR A 83 5.40 17.25 9.52
N ASN A 84 4.98 16.33 8.66
CA ASN A 84 5.03 16.47 7.22
C ASN A 84 3.65 16.88 6.69
N GLN A 85 3.64 17.58 5.56
CA GLN A 85 2.44 17.93 4.81
C GLN A 85 2.54 17.34 3.40
N THR A 86 1.44 16.83 2.90
CA THR A 86 1.27 16.19 1.58
C THR A 86 -0.20 16.34 1.16
N THR A 87 -0.66 15.59 0.16
CA THR A 87 -2.07 15.46 -0.21
C THR A 87 -2.54 14.02 -0.14
N ILE A 88 -3.86 13.82 -0.09
CA ILE A 88 -4.45 12.46 -0.19
C ILE A 88 -4.01 11.78 -1.50
N GLY A 89 -3.99 12.51 -2.61
CA GLY A 89 -3.57 12.00 -3.92
C GLY A 89 -2.10 11.57 -3.96
N GLU A 90 -1.20 12.32 -3.34
CA GLU A 90 0.21 11.91 -3.22
C GLU A 90 0.36 10.63 -2.39
N VAL A 91 -0.39 10.47 -1.30
CA VAL A 91 -0.38 9.22 -0.52
C VAL A 91 -0.86 8.03 -1.38
N LEU A 92 -1.92 8.22 -2.16
CA LEU A 92 -2.42 7.19 -3.09
C LEU A 92 -1.36 6.80 -4.13
N ASN A 93 -0.78 7.80 -4.81
CA ASN A 93 0.21 7.59 -5.86
C ASN A 93 1.48 6.92 -5.33
N ASN A 94 1.95 7.33 -4.15
CA ASN A 94 3.08 6.67 -3.49
C ASN A 94 2.76 5.21 -3.15
N GLY A 95 1.53 4.91 -2.72
CA GLY A 95 1.06 3.54 -2.54
C GLY A 95 1.06 2.72 -3.83
N ILE A 96 0.67 3.33 -4.95
CA ILE A 96 0.68 2.70 -6.28
C ILE A 96 2.11 2.35 -6.70
N ASP A 97 3.04 3.28 -6.56
CA ASP A 97 4.44 3.06 -6.94
C ASP A 97 5.12 2.03 -6.03
N GLN A 98 4.77 2.04 -4.74
CA GLN A 98 5.21 1.04 -3.79
C GLN A 98 4.70 -0.36 -4.17
N LEU A 99 3.41 -0.50 -4.49
CA LEU A 99 2.81 -1.78 -4.88
C LEU A 99 3.40 -2.31 -6.20
N LYS A 100 3.62 -1.45 -7.20
CA LYS A 100 4.36 -1.82 -8.43
C LYS A 100 5.74 -2.38 -8.10
N SER A 101 6.45 -1.75 -7.17
CA SER A 101 7.76 -2.24 -6.72
C SER A 101 7.64 -3.63 -6.07
N TYR A 102 6.61 -3.85 -5.24
CA TYR A 102 6.39 -5.15 -4.59
C TYR A 102 6.10 -6.26 -5.61
N ILE A 103 5.17 -6.03 -6.53
CA ILE A 103 4.80 -7.04 -7.54
C ILE A 103 5.98 -7.40 -8.43
N ASN A 104 6.81 -6.42 -8.80
CA ASN A 104 8.04 -6.66 -9.55
C ASN A 104 9.11 -7.46 -8.77
N ILE A 105 9.09 -7.42 -7.44
CA ILE A 105 9.98 -8.27 -6.62
C ILE A 105 9.37 -9.66 -6.46
N ILE A 106 8.07 -9.76 -6.23
CA ILE A 106 7.36 -11.04 -6.11
C ILE A 106 7.56 -11.87 -7.38
N SER A 107 7.43 -11.26 -8.55
CA SER A 107 7.55 -11.94 -9.84
C SER A 107 8.91 -12.60 -10.11
N LYS A 108 9.96 -12.19 -9.37
CA LYS A 108 11.30 -12.81 -9.44
C LYS A 108 11.35 -14.18 -8.75
N GLY A 109 10.31 -14.55 -8.00
CA GLY A 109 10.21 -15.82 -7.28
C GLY A 109 11.01 -15.81 -5.98
N LYS A 110 11.48 -16.99 -5.55
CA LYS A 110 12.22 -17.15 -4.30
C LYS A 110 13.59 -16.48 -4.40
N ALA A 111 13.94 -15.67 -3.40
CA ALA A 111 15.29 -15.17 -3.22
C ALA A 111 16.25 -16.33 -2.91
N VAL A 112 17.37 -16.40 -3.63
CA VAL A 112 18.43 -17.43 -3.47
C VAL A 112 19.10 -17.29 -2.11
N ASP A 113 19.38 -16.05 -1.73
CA ASP A 113 20.02 -15.68 -0.48
C ASP A 113 19.54 -14.29 -0.02
N TYR A 114 20.07 -13.84 1.11
CA TYR A 114 19.71 -12.57 1.74
C TYR A 114 20.10 -11.32 0.93
N SER A 115 20.98 -11.45 -0.06
CA SER A 115 21.48 -10.38 -0.93
C SER A 115 20.87 -10.40 -2.33
N SER A 116 20.12 -11.47 -2.65
CA SER A 116 19.34 -11.58 -3.87
C SER A 116 17.97 -10.88 -3.73
N SER A 117 17.44 -10.40 -4.85
CA SER A 117 16.09 -9.81 -4.89
C SER A 117 15.06 -10.87 -5.23
N GLY A 118 14.03 -11.01 -4.39
CA GLY A 118 12.94 -11.96 -4.55
C GLY A 118 12.15 -12.05 -3.26
N VAL A 119 11.20 -12.98 -3.20
CA VAL A 119 10.46 -13.29 -1.97
C VAL A 119 11.37 -14.07 -1.03
N TYR A 120 11.55 -13.54 0.18
CA TYR A 120 12.32 -14.15 1.26
C TYR A 120 11.40 -14.35 2.48
N ASP A 121 10.46 -15.29 2.34
CA ASP A 121 9.50 -15.68 3.38
C ASP A 121 9.34 -17.20 3.38
N GLU A 122 9.63 -17.84 4.51
CA GLU A 122 9.60 -19.30 4.66
C GLU A 122 8.18 -19.88 4.70
N ARG A 123 7.18 -19.04 4.98
CA ARG A 123 5.76 -19.44 5.06
C ARG A 123 5.11 -19.63 3.69
N ILE A 124 5.83 -19.25 2.63
CA ILE A 124 5.38 -19.36 1.25
C ILE A 124 6.34 -20.28 0.49
N LYS A 125 5.83 -21.43 0.06
CA LYS A 125 6.51 -22.29 -0.91
C LYS A 125 6.36 -21.69 -2.30
N ILE A 126 7.48 -21.51 -2.98
CA ILE A 126 7.53 -20.96 -4.34
C ILE A 126 8.15 -21.99 -5.26
N THR A 127 7.41 -22.38 -6.30
CA THR A 127 7.87 -23.34 -7.31
C THR A 127 7.78 -22.71 -8.69
N LYS A 128 8.71 -23.06 -9.59
CA LYS A 128 8.57 -22.71 -11.00
C LYS A 128 7.29 -23.33 -11.56
N SER A 129 6.62 -22.60 -12.42
CA SER A 129 5.42 -23.02 -13.14
C SER A 129 5.39 -22.36 -14.51
N GLU A 130 4.33 -22.61 -15.27
CA GLU A 130 3.99 -21.78 -16.42
C GLU A 130 3.61 -20.34 -15.98
N SER A 131 2.97 -19.61 -16.87
CA SER A 131 2.51 -18.23 -16.65
C SER A 131 1.40 -18.15 -15.60
N ASN A 132 1.60 -17.30 -14.61
CA ASN A 132 0.59 -16.87 -13.64
C ASN A 132 0.47 -15.35 -13.66
N ILE A 133 -0.70 -14.85 -13.27
CA ILE A 133 -0.98 -13.42 -13.22
C ILE A 133 -0.92 -12.92 -11.77
N LEU A 134 -0.09 -11.92 -11.54
CA LEU A 134 -0.06 -11.12 -10.32
C LEU A 134 -0.89 -9.85 -10.56
N LYS A 135 -1.99 -9.70 -9.84
CA LYS A 135 -2.80 -8.47 -9.81
C LYS A 135 -2.47 -7.67 -8.56
N GLY A 136 -2.66 -6.36 -8.63
CA GLY A 136 -2.46 -5.49 -7.48
C GLY A 136 -3.50 -4.40 -7.36
N TYR A 137 -3.89 -4.10 -6.12
CA TYR A 137 -4.75 -2.98 -5.80
C TYR A 137 -4.21 -2.20 -4.60
N VAL A 138 -4.19 -0.88 -4.72
CA VAL A 138 -4.05 0.00 -3.56
C VAL A 138 -5.44 0.29 -3.04
N ILE A 139 -5.66 0.06 -1.75
CA ILE A 139 -6.90 0.42 -1.05
C ILE A 139 -6.56 1.59 -0.11
N LEU A 140 -7.19 2.73 -0.36
CA LEU A 140 -7.05 3.94 0.43
C LEU A 140 -8.33 4.19 1.22
N VAL A 141 -8.26 4.03 2.53
CA VAL A 141 -9.34 4.37 3.44
C VAL A 141 -9.11 5.79 3.95
N ILE A 142 -10.14 6.63 3.86
CA ILE A 142 -10.14 8.03 4.30
C ILE A 142 -11.22 8.17 5.37
N GLY A 143 -10.79 8.48 6.59
CA GLY A 143 -11.69 8.46 7.74
C GLY A 143 -12.29 7.08 7.97
N PHE A 144 -13.59 6.98 8.21
CA PHE A 144 -14.26 5.70 8.45
C PHE A 144 -15.29 5.36 7.36
N ARG A 145 -15.60 6.31 6.46
CA ARG A 145 -16.70 6.18 5.51
C ARG A 145 -16.28 6.12 4.05
N ARG A 146 -15.10 6.64 3.70
CA ARG A 146 -14.69 6.77 2.29
C ARG A 146 -13.56 5.80 1.96
N ILE A 147 -13.75 5.00 0.92
CA ILE A 147 -12.75 4.08 0.39
C ILE A 147 -12.54 4.41 -1.08
N LEU A 148 -11.29 4.62 -1.47
CA LEU A 148 -10.86 4.68 -2.85
C LEU A 148 -9.97 3.48 -3.14
N TRP A 149 -9.95 3.03 -4.39
CA TRP A 149 -9.01 2.00 -4.82
C TRP A 149 -8.46 2.30 -6.21
N ARG A 150 -7.26 1.79 -6.48
CA ARG A 150 -6.62 1.86 -7.79
C ARG A 150 -5.94 0.54 -8.13
N PRO A 151 -6.17 -0.02 -9.33
CA PRO A 151 -5.42 -1.17 -9.80
C PRO A 151 -4.01 -0.72 -10.22
N VAL A 152 -3.06 -1.65 -10.17
CA VAL A 152 -1.79 -1.52 -10.90
C VAL A 152 -1.76 -2.52 -12.05
N GLU A 153 -0.83 -2.31 -12.97
CA GLU A 153 -0.66 -3.18 -14.13
C GLU A 153 -0.45 -4.64 -13.70
N GLU A 154 -1.14 -5.55 -14.38
CA GLU A 154 -0.99 -6.98 -14.15
C GLU A 154 0.39 -7.43 -14.61
N LEU A 155 1.02 -8.31 -13.83
CA LEU A 155 2.37 -8.79 -14.14
C LEU A 155 2.40 -10.31 -14.24
N ILE A 156 3.03 -10.80 -15.30
CA ILE A 156 3.20 -12.23 -15.53
C ILE A 156 4.36 -12.74 -14.66
N SER A 157 4.14 -13.88 -14.00
CA SER A 157 5.14 -14.57 -13.19
C SER A 157 5.18 -16.05 -13.54
N ASN A 158 6.38 -16.62 -13.67
CA ASN A 158 6.58 -18.04 -13.93
C ASN A 158 6.68 -18.87 -12.64
N TYR A 159 5.96 -18.44 -11.61
CA TYR A 159 6.01 -19.04 -10.28
C TYR A 159 4.62 -19.23 -9.69
N THR A 160 4.48 -20.33 -8.95
CA THR A 160 3.33 -20.63 -8.10
C THR A 160 3.69 -20.37 -6.65
N TYR A 161 2.76 -19.79 -5.89
CA TYR A 161 2.94 -19.42 -4.49
C TYR A 161 1.92 -20.17 -3.63
N ILE A 162 2.40 -20.99 -2.69
CA ILE A 162 1.57 -21.87 -1.87
C ILE A 162 1.91 -21.63 -0.41
N LYS A 163 0.89 -21.53 0.46
CA LYS A 163 1.09 -21.43 1.91
C LYS A 163 1.58 -22.77 2.46
N VAL A 164 2.61 -22.74 3.28
CA VAL A 164 3.10 -23.90 4.06
C VAL A 164 2.33 -24.00 5.37
#